data_AF-A0A7J3EFL5-F1
#
_entry.id   AF-A0A7J3EFL5-F1
#
_cell.length_a   1.000
_cell.length_b   1.000
_cell.length_c   1.000
_cell.angle_alpha   90.00
_cell.angle_beta   90.00
_cell.angle_gamma   90.00
#
_symmetry.space_group_name_H-M   'P 1'
#
loop_
_entity.id
_entity.type
_entity.pdbx_description
1 polymer ?
#
loop_
_entity_poly.entity_id
_entity_poly.type
_entity_poly.pdbx_seq_one_letter_code
_entity_poly.pdbx_strand_id
1 'polypeptide(L)'
;MNLKYVYWIRFGLALTIALLSGLLKIWGFGGLLLAILVYVLTQYAFRRIVDEKVDSKKLLLEGMGTYFLVWLATWTILYNFLK
;
A
#
# COMPACT_ATOMS: atom_id res chain seq x y z
N MET A 1 -2.66 11.22 -15.07
CA MET A 1 -1.46 10.66 -14.38
C MET A 1 -1.11 9.30 -14.98
N ASN A 2 0.18 9.00 -15.23
CA ASN A 2 0.61 7.75 -15.90
C ASN A 2 0.67 6.57 -14.90
N LEU A 3 0.44 5.33 -15.36
CA LEU A 3 0.38 4.13 -14.49
C LEU A 3 1.70 3.88 -13.72
N LYS A 4 2.83 4.25 -14.32
CA LYS A 4 4.15 4.17 -13.66
C LYS A 4 4.24 5.00 -12.37
N TYR A 5 3.59 6.16 -12.33
CA TYR A 5 3.58 6.99 -11.12
C TYR A 5 2.71 6.36 -10.02
N VAL A 6 1.58 5.76 -10.40
CA VAL A 6 0.72 5.02 -9.45
C VAL A 6 1.52 3.89 -8.78
N TYR A 7 2.31 3.15 -9.55
CA TYR A 7 3.19 2.11 -9.03
C TYR A 7 4.18 2.65 -7.98
N TRP A 8 4.93 3.70 -8.31
CA TRP A 8 5.93 4.27 -7.40
C TRP A 8 5.32 4.88 -6.14
N ILE A 9 4.16 5.53 -6.27
CA ILE A 9 3.44 6.07 -5.11
C ILE A 9 2.97 4.92 -4.22
N ARG A 10 2.39 3.85 -4.78
CA ARG A 10 1.99 2.66 -4.01
C ARG A 10 3.18 1.99 -3.31
N PHE A 11 4.33 1.91 -3.96
CA PHE A 11 5.56 1.42 -3.34
C PHE A 11 5.97 2.27 -2.12
N GLY A 12 6.04 3.59 -2.29
CA GLY A 12 6.36 4.50 -1.19
C GLY A 12 5.36 4.41 -0.04
N LEU A 13 4.07 4.32 -0.37
CA LEU A 13 2.99 4.21 0.60
C LEU A 13 3.08 2.91 1.40
N ALA A 14 3.39 1.78 0.76
CA ALA A 14 3.58 0.50 1.43
C ALA A 14 4.71 0.56 2.46
N LEU A 15 5.84 1.18 2.10
CA LEU A 15 6.97 1.42 3.00
C LEU A 15 6.57 2.29 4.19
N THR A 16 5.93 3.43 3.95
CA THR A 16 5.49 4.33 5.02
C THR A 16 4.54 3.63 5.98
N ILE A 17 3.57 2.87 5.45
CA ILE A 17 2.61 2.14 6.28
C ILE A 17 3.27 0.99 7.05
N ALA A 18 4.19 0.24 6.44
CA ALA A 18 4.91 -0.83 7.14
C ALA A 18 5.77 -0.30 8.28
N LEU A 19 6.47 0.82 8.06
CA LEU A 19 7.22 1.52 9.10
C LEU A 19 6.31 2.00 10.22
N LEU A 20 5.19 2.63 9.87
CA LEU A 20 4.25 3.17 10.85
C LEU A 20 3.59 2.04 11.67
N SER A 21 3.18 0.94 11.04
CA SER A 21 2.62 -0.22 11.73
C SER A 21 3.66 -0.95 12.59
N GLY A 22 4.90 -1.06 12.13
CA GLY A 22 6.00 -1.65 12.90
C GLY A 22 6.41 -0.81 14.11
N LEU A 23 6.56 0.51 13.95
CA LEU A 23 6.92 1.45 15.02
C LEU A 23 5.83 1.55 16.10
N LEU A 24 4.56 1.56 15.70
CA LEU A 24 3.42 1.53 16.62
C LEU A 24 3.16 0.14 17.21
N LYS A 25 3.99 -0.86 16.88
CA LYS A 25 3.87 -2.26 17.34
C LYS A 25 2.48 -2.86 17.05
N ILE A 26 1.87 -2.46 15.93
CA ILE A 26 0.59 -3.00 15.47
C ILE A 26 0.90 -4.31 14.75
N TRP A 27 0.84 -5.41 15.51
CA TRP A 27 1.14 -6.76 15.03
C TRP A 27 -0.12 -7.57 14.72
N GLY A 28 0.03 -8.62 13.90
CA GLY A 28 -1.06 -9.52 13.53
C GLY A 28 -2.17 -8.85 12.69
N PHE A 29 -3.43 -9.17 13.01
CA PHE A 29 -4.58 -8.78 12.19
C PHE A 29 -4.78 -7.25 12.09
N GLY A 30 -4.39 -6.50 13.14
CA GLY A 30 -4.48 -5.03 13.13
C GLY A 30 -3.63 -4.37 12.05
N GLY A 31 -2.42 -4.89 11.81
CA GLY A 31 -1.52 -4.38 10.78
C GLY A 31 -2.07 -4.65 9.38
N LEU A 32 -2.63 -5.84 9.18
CA LEU A 32 -3.27 -6.23 7.92
C LEU A 32 -4.48 -5.35 7.60
N LEU A 33 -5.37 -5.13 8.57
CA LEU A 33 -6.54 -4.25 8.39
C LEU A 33 -6.11 -2.83 8.02
N LEU A 34 -5.08 -2.29 8.68
CA LEU A 34 -4.57 -0.96 8.39
C LEU A 34 -3.99 -0.88 6.97
N ALA A 35 -3.23 -1.88 6.53
CA ALA A 35 -2.70 -1.93 5.17
C ALA A 35 -3.81 -1.98 4.10
N ILE A 36 -4.86 -2.78 4.33
CA ILE A 36 -6.02 -2.86 3.44
C ILE A 36 -6.78 -1.54 3.41
N LEU A 37 -7.04 -0.94 4.58
CA LEU A 37 -7.79 0.31 4.69
C LEU A 37 -7.08 1.43 3.93
N VAL A 38 -5.76 1.56 4.10
CA VAL A 38 -4.96 2.58 3.41
C VAL A 38 -4.93 2.34 1.90
N TYR A 39 -4.85 1.08 1.47
CA TYR A 39 -4.92 0.71 0.06
C TYR A 39 -6.25 1.12 -0.58
N VAL A 40 -7.36 0.85 0.11
CA VAL A 40 -8.70 1.25 -0.34
C VAL A 40 -8.82 2.76 -0.43
N LEU A 41 -8.34 3.50 0.57
CA LEU A 41 -8.33 4.97 0.55
C LEU A 41 -7.51 5.53 -0.61
N THR A 42 -6.31 4.99 -0.85
CA THR A 42 -5.48 5.43 -1.98
C THR A 42 -6.10 5.10 -3.33
N GLN A 43 -6.81 3.97 -3.44
CA GLN A 43 -7.56 3.65 -4.65
C GLN A 43 -8.66 4.68 -4.95
N TYR A 44 -9.41 5.11 -3.93
CA TYR A 44 -10.40 6.18 -4.09
C TYR A 44 -9.76 7.51 -4.49
N ALA A 45 -8.61 7.85 -3.91
CA ALA A 45 -7.87 9.06 -4.26
C ALA A 45 -7.37 9.03 -5.71
N PHE A 46 -6.73 7.93 -6.13
CA PHE A 46 -6.23 7.78 -7.50
C PHE A 46 -7.34 7.78 -8.54
N ARG A 47 -8.52 7.23 -8.22
CA ARG A 47 -9.67 7.27 -9.12
C ARG A 47 -10.11 8.71 -9.46
N ARG A 48 -9.81 9.69 -8.61
CA ARG A 48 -10.11 11.11 -8.89
C ARG A 48 -9.01 11.86 -9.65
N ILE A 49 -7.79 11.32 -9.65
CA ILE A 49 -6.58 11.99 -10.19
C ILE A 49 -6.16 11.38 -11.54
N VAL A 50 -6.45 10.10 -11.75
CA VAL A 50 -6.17 9.39 -12.99
C VAL A 50 -7.28 9.68 -14.01
N ASP A 51 -6.88 9.80 -15.28
CA ASP A 51 -7.77 10.07 -16.40
C ASP A 51 -8.91 9.06 -16.47
N GLU A 52 -10.13 9.52 -16.73
CA GLU A 52 -11.35 8.69 -16.79
C GLU A 52 -11.28 7.61 -17.89
N LYS A 53 -10.36 7.78 -18.86
CA LYS A 53 -10.09 6.82 -19.93
C LYS A 53 -9.35 5.55 -19.48
N VAL A 54 -8.83 5.50 -18.26
CA VAL A 54 -8.14 4.32 -17.72
C VAL A 54 -9.15 3.37 -17.10
N ASP A 55 -9.16 2.11 -17.55
CA ASP A 55 -10.00 1.07 -16.96
C ASP A 55 -9.76 0.95 -15.45
N SER A 56 -10.85 1.08 -14.68
CA SER A 56 -10.83 1.03 -13.21
C SER A 56 -10.24 -0.27 -12.68
N LYS A 57 -10.43 -1.40 -13.37
CA LYS A 57 -9.83 -2.69 -12.97
C LYS A 57 -8.32 -2.68 -13.15
N LYS A 58 -7.84 -2.09 -14.25
CA LYS A 58 -6.41 -1.98 -14.55
C LYS A 58 -5.73 -1.07 -13.52
N LEU A 59 -6.34 0.06 -13.18
CA LEU A 59 -5.87 0.95 -12.12
C LEU A 59 -5.83 0.26 -10.75
N LEU A 60 -6.84 -0.58 -10.44
CA LEU A 60 -6.87 -1.34 -9.20
C LEU A 60 -5.71 -2.33 -9.13
N LEU A 61 -5.50 -3.13 -10.18
CA LEU A 61 -4.45 -4.15 -10.19
C LEU A 61 -3.03 -3.56 -10.25
N GLU A 62 -2.87 -2.38 -10.85
CA GLU A 62 -1.56 -1.75 -11.06
C GLU A 62 -0.85 -1.44 -9.74
N GLY A 63 0.22 -2.17 -9.41
CA GLY A 63 0.98 -1.98 -8.18
C GLY A 63 0.29 -2.52 -6.92
N MET A 64 -0.81 -3.28 -7.03
CA MET A 64 -1.45 -3.97 -5.89
C MET A 64 -0.48 -4.98 -5.26
N GLY A 65 0.09 -5.86 -6.09
CA GLY A 65 1.05 -6.87 -5.63
C GLY A 65 2.26 -6.22 -4.98
N THR A 66 2.81 -5.17 -5.59
CA THR A 66 3.93 -4.42 -5.03
C THR A 66 3.59 -3.81 -3.68
N TYR A 67 2.43 -3.18 -3.55
CA TYR A 67 2.01 -2.59 -2.28
C TYR A 67 1.99 -3.64 -1.15
N PHE A 68 1.27 -4.75 -1.36
CA PHE A 68 1.12 -5.77 -0.32
C PHE A 68 2.41 -6.53 -0.04
N LEU A 69 3.20 -6.87 -1.07
CA LEU A 69 4.47 -7.59 -0.90
C LEU A 69 5.51 -6.75 -0.18
N VAL A 70 5.67 -5.48 -0.56
CA VAL A 70 6.62 -4.57 0.09
C VAL A 70 6.20 -4.31 1.52
N TRP A 71 4.91 -4.03 1.75
CA TRP A 71 4.39 -3.84 3.10
C TRP A 71 4.66 -5.06 3.97
N LEU A 72 4.30 -6.26 3.49
CA LEU A 72 4.44 -7.51 4.24
C LEU A 72 5.91 -7.85 4.52
N ALA A 73 6.79 -7.70 3.53
CA ALA A 73 8.23 -7.92 3.71
C ALA A 73 8.82 -6.97 4.74
N THR A 74 8.61 -5.66 4.58
CA THR A 74 9.14 -4.65 5.52
C THR A 74 8.56 -4.84 6.92
N TRP A 75 7.25 -5.06 7.04
CA TRP A 75 6.60 -5.26 8.32
C TRP A 75 7.05 -6.53 9.03
N THR A 76 7.29 -7.62 8.30
CA THR A 76 7.83 -8.88 8.85
C THR A 76 9.26 -8.70 9.34
N ILE A 77 10.09 -7.96 8.59
CA ILE A 77 11.44 -7.61 9.04
C ILE A 77 11.33 -6.82 10.35
N LEU A 78 10.55 -5.73 10.38
CA LEU A 78 10.37 -4.91 11.58
C LEU A 78 9.83 -5.72 12.77
N TYR A 79 8.93 -6.66 12.53
CA TYR A 79 8.44 -7.57 13.56
C TYR A 79 9.56 -8.35 14.23
N ASN A 80 10.50 -8.90 13.46
CA ASN A 80 11.61 -9.66 14.01
C ASN A 80 12.65 -8.80 14.74
N PHE A 81 12.76 -7.51 14.40
CA PHE A 81 13.75 -6.61 15.01
C PHE A 81 13.21 -5.79 16.19
N LEU A 82 11.91 -5.47 16.22
CA LEU A 82 11.30 -4.56 17.20
C LEU A 82 10.42 -5.25 18.25
N LYS A 83 10.16 -6.56 18.08
CA LYS A 83 9.39 -7.37 19.04
C LYS A 83 10.33 -8.25 19.85
#